data_AF-A0A958HSR5-F1
#
_entry.id   AF-A0A958HSR5-F1
#
_cell.length_a   1.000
_cell.length_b   1.000
_cell.length_c   1.000
_cell.angle_alpha   90.00
_cell.angle_beta   90.00
_cell.angle_gamma   90.00
#
_symmetry.space_group_name_H-M   'P 1'
#
loop_
_entity.id
_entity.type
_entity.pdbx_description
1 polymer ?
#
loop_
_entity_poly.entity_id
_entity_poly.type
_entity_poly.pdbx_seq_one_letter_code
_entity_poly.pdbx_strand_id
1 'polypeptide(L)' 'MRISHNRSKENHVTQAAYTVRLRERGQITLPQSVRNNLAVDTGDTLNLVQIDDILLLSPRQTMIPKLSQEF' A
#
# COMPACT_ATOMS: atom_id res chain seq x y z
N MET A 1 -33.08 8.88 27.86
CA MET A 1 -32.30 9.30 26.67
C MET A 1 -30.84 8.92 26.92
N ARG A 2 -30.39 7.76 26.42
CA ARG A 2 -29.01 7.29 26.60
C ARG A 2 -28.27 7.58 25.29
N ILE A 3 -27.33 8.51 25.37
CA ILE A 3 -26.46 8.96 24.28
C ILE A 3 -25.63 7.79 23.72
N SER A 4 -25.89 7.49 22.45
CA SER A 4 -25.12 6.56 21.62
C SER A 4 -23.66 7.00 21.57
N HIS A 5 -22.77 6.21 22.17
CA HIS A 5 -21.34 6.39 21.97
C HIS A 5 -20.98 5.80 20.60
N ASN A 6 -20.88 6.68 19.61
CA ASN A 6 -20.32 6.39 18.30
C ASN A 6 -18.81 6.14 18.46
N ARG A 7 -18.41 4.88 18.68
CA ARG A 7 -17.01 4.48 18.58
C ARG A 7 -16.58 4.64 17.12
N SER A 8 -15.91 5.76 16.85
CA SER A 8 -15.13 6.00 15.65
C SER A 8 -14.30 4.77 15.34
N LYS A 9 -14.40 4.28 14.10
CA LYS A 9 -13.61 3.17 13.57
C LYS A 9 -12.14 3.50 13.79
N GLU A 10 -11.53 2.85 14.76
CA GLU A 10 -10.10 2.89 14.99
C GLU A 10 -9.44 2.22 13.78
N ASN A 11 -8.83 3.02 12.91
CA ASN A 11 -8.04 2.51 11.79
C ASN A 11 -6.83 1.81 12.39
N HIS A 12 -6.94 0.50 12.62
CA HIS A 12 -5.80 -0.33 13.01
C HIS A 12 -4.78 -0.25 11.88
N VAL A 13 -3.74 0.55 12.07
CA VAL A 13 -2.52 0.45 11.27
C VAL A 13 -1.89 -0.87 11.68
N THR A 14 -2.15 -1.93 10.90
CA THR A 14 -1.53 -3.23 11.13
C THR A 14 -0.07 -3.13 10.74
N GLN A 15 0.80 -2.81 11.71
CA GLN A 15 2.24 -2.86 11.51
C GLN A 15 2.69 -4.32 11.54
N ALA A 16 3.01 -4.88 10.37
CA ALA A 16 3.60 -6.20 10.24
C ALA A 16 5.02 -6.09 9.67
N ALA A 17 5.99 -6.71 10.33
CA ALA A 17 7.37 -6.80 9.86
C ALA A 17 7.59 -8.14 9.16
N TYR A 18 8.25 -8.10 7.99
CA TYR A 18 8.59 -9.29 7.22
C TYR A 18 10.08 -9.28 6.91
N THR A 19 10.77 -10.37 7.25
CA THR A 19 12.14 -10.57 6.76
C THR A 19 12.08 -11.04 5.31
N VAL A 20 12.54 -10.21 4.38
CA VAL A 20 12.65 -10.53 2.96
C VAL A 20 14.10 -10.71 2.55
N ARG A 21 14.35 -11.47 1.50
CA ARG A 21 15.70 -11.68 0.96
C ARG A 21 15.86 -10.96 -0.37
N LEU A 22 16.90 -10.14 -0.45
CA LEU A 22 17.34 -9.56 -1.71
C LEU A 22 17.95 -10.68 -2.59
N ARG A 23 17.44 -10.79 -3.81
CA ARG A 23 17.94 -11.71 -4.84
C ARG A 23 18.79 -10.94 -5.84
N GLU A 24 19.28 -11.67 -6.84
CA GLU A 24 20.02 -11.09 -7.95
C GLU A 24 19.25 -9.92 -8.58
N ARG A 25 20.01 -8.93 -9.06
CA ARG A 25 19.47 -7.73 -9.73
C ARG A 25 18.47 -6.94 -8.87
N GLY A 26 18.58 -7.00 -7.54
CA GLY A 26 17.76 -6.21 -6.64
C GLY A 26 16.31 -6.71 -6.48
N GLN A 27 16.01 -7.94 -6.90
CA GLN A 27 14.65 -8.48 -6.79
C GLN A 27 14.30 -8.85 -5.36
N ILE A 28 13.10 -8.45 -4.91
CA ILE A 28 12.50 -8.89 -3.66
C ILE A 28 11.14 -9.54 -3.95
N THR A 29 10.79 -10.56 -3.17
CA THR A 29 9.46 -11.16 -3.25
C THR A 29 8.57 -10.53 -2.19
N LEU A 30 7.47 -9.90 -2.62
CA LEU A 30 6.44 -9.45 -1.67
C LEU A 30 5.66 -10.66 -1.14
N PRO A 31 5.59 -10.86 0.20
CA PRO A 31 4.75 -11.89 0.79
C PRO A 31 3.29 -11.78 0.35
N GLN A 32 2.58 -12.91 0.25
CA GLN A 32 1.18 -12.95 -0.21
C GLN A 32 0.28 -11.99 0.62
N SER A 33 0.47 -11.93 1.94
CA SER A 33 -0.29 -11.04 2.81
C SER A 33 -0.08 -9.56 2.47
N VAL A 34 1.14 -9.16 2.14
CA VAL A 34 1.46 -7.79 1.73
C VAL A 34 0.81 -7.48 0.39
N ARG A 35 0.89 -8.39 -0.59
CA ARG A 35 0.23 -8.22 -1.90
C ARG A 35 -1.29 -8.06 -1.76
N ASN A 36 -1.92 -8.88 -0.93
CA ASN A 36 -3.36 -8.79 -0.66
C ASN A 36 -3.73 -7.46 0.00
N ASN A 37 -2.96 -7.03 1.01
CA ASN A 37 -3.22 -5.79 1.74
C ASN A 37 -3.03 -4.54 0.87
N LEU A 38 -2.08 -4.57 -0.05
CA LEU A 38 -1.83 -3.49 -1.00
C LEU A 38 -2.72 -3.57 -2.25
N ALA A 39 -3.50 -4.64 -2.40
CA ALA A 39 -4.32 -4.96 -3.57
C ALA A 39 -3.50 -4.89 -4.88
N VAL A 40 -2.32 -5.51 -4.89
CA VAL A 40 -1.40 -5.53 -6.04
C VAL A 40 -1.22 -6.93 -6.58
N ASP A 41 -1.16 -7.03 -7.91
CA ASP A 41 -0.94 -8.27 -8.65
C ASP A 41 0.27 -8.18 -9.59
N THR A 42 0.55 -9.27 -10.29
CA THR A 42 1.63 -9.39 -11.27
C THR A 42 1.42 -8.38 -12.39
N GLY A 43 2.43 -7.54 -12.62
CA GLY A 43 2.38 -6.49 -13.63
C GLY A 43 2.04 -5.11 -13.07
N ASP A 44 1.53 -5.02 -11.85
CA ASP A 44 1.32 -3.73 -11.19
C ASP A 44 2.64 -3.05 -10.86
N THR A 45 2.62 -1.72 -10.91
CA THR A 45 3.78 -0.89 -10.57
C THR A 45 3.65 -0.34 -9.15
N LEU A 46 4.75 -0.39 -8.41
CA LEU A 46 4.87 0.26 -7.10
C LEU A 46 5.78 1.49 -7.20
N ASN A 47 5.50 2.50 -6.39
CA ASN A 47 6.50 3.53 -6.09
C ASN A 47 7.46 2.99 -5.03
N LEU A 48 8.75 3.20 -5.24
CA LEU A 48 9.81 2.99 -4.25
C LEU A 48 10.35 4.36 -3.85
N VAL A 49 10.21 4.72 -2.58
CA VAL A 49 10.72 5.96 -2.01
C VAL A 49 11.75 5.61 -0.93
N GLN A 50 12.94 6.20 -1.02
CA GLN A 50 13.95 6.10 0.03
C GLN A 50 13.87 7.34 0.93
N ILE A 51 13.76 7.12 2.24
CA ILE A 51 13.75 8.16 3.27
C ILE A 51 14.81 7.75 4.29
N ASP A 52 15.94 8.46 4.29
CA ASP A 52 17.13 8.08 5.03
C ASP A 52 17.52 6.61 4.74
N ASP A 53 17.51 5.77 5.79
CA ASP A 53 17.83 4.34 5.72
C ASP A 53 16.60 3.44 5.54
N ILE A 54 15.43 4.04 5.26
CA ILE A 54 14.15 3.34 5.13
C ILE A 54 13.70 3.31 3.67
N LEU A 55 13.24 2.14 3.21
CA LEU A 55 12.55 1.99 1.94
C LEU A 55 11.04 1.89 2.17
N LEU A 56 10.29 2.79 1.54
CA LEU A 56 8.83 2.79 1.50
C LEU A 56 8.36 2.32 0.12
N LEU A 57 7.47 1.33 0.12
CA LEU A 57 6.77 0.85 -1.07
C LEU A 57 5.29 1.22 -0.98
N SER A 58 4.74 1.77 -2.04
CA SER A 58 3.31 2.09 -2.15
C SER A 58 2.79 1.74 -3.54
N PRO A 59 1.53 1.27 -3.69
CA PRO A 59 0.90 1.14 -5.00
C PRO A 59 0.99 2.45 -5.78
N ARG A 60 1.38 2.38 -7.06
CA ARG A 60 1.28 3.55 -7.93
C ARG A 60 -0.20 3.80 -8.20
N GLN A 61 -0.74 4.92 -7.71
CA GLN A 61 -2.09 5.33 -8.08
C GLN A 61 -2.11 5.64 -9.58
N THR A 62 -2.93 4.89 -10.32
CA THR A 62 -3.27 5.26 -11.68
C THR A 62 -4.08 6.54 -11.62
N MET A 63 -3.44 7.68 -11.87
CA MET A 63 -4.18 8.91 -12.16
C MET A 63 -4.90 8.67 -13.48
N ILE A 64 -6.18 8.28 -13.43
CA ILE A 64 -7.06 8.45 -14.58
C ILE A 64 -7.23 9.97 -14.68
N PRO A 65 -6.64 10.67 -15.66
CA PRO A 65 -7.01 12.06 -15.87
C PRO A 65 -8.53 12.06 -16.08
N LYS A 66 -9.25 12.85 -15.28
CA LYS A 66 -10.69 13.06 -15.44
C LYS A 66 -10.94 13.82 -16.76
N LEU A 67 -10.75 13.14 -17.89
CA LEU A 67 -11.19 13.56 -19.20
C LEU A 67 -12.64 13.13 -19.35
N SER A 68 -13.51 13.83 -18.64
CA SER A 68 -14.95 13.80 -18.86
C SER A 68 -15.57 14.80 -17.89
N GLN A 69 -15.79 16.01 -18.37
CA GLN A 69 -17.01 16.83 -18.16
C GLN A 69 -16.78 18.26 -18.66
N GLU A 70 -16.33 18.41 -19.90
CA GLU A 70 -16.66 19.59 -20.71
C GLU A 70 -17.11 19.06 -22.08
N PHE A 71 -18.38 18.64 -22.12
CA PHE A 71 -19.16 18.59 -23.36
C PHE A 71 -19.91 19.91 -23.46
#